data_AF-A0A0A0DAJ8-F1
#
_entry.id   AF-A0A0A0DAJ8-F1
#
_cell.length_a   1.000
_cell.length_b   1.000
_cell.length_c   1.000
_cell.angle_alpha   90.00
_cell.angle_beta   90.00
_cell.angle_gamma   90.00
#
_symmetry.space_group_name_H-M   'P 1'
#
loop_
_entity.id
_entity.type
_entity.pdbx_description
1 polymer ?
#
loop_
_entity_poly.entity_id
_entity_poly.type
_entity_poly.pdbx_seq_one_letter_code
_entity_poly.pdbx_strand_id
1 'polypeptide(L)'
;MDAFERSRPRGTSLLDGEGLVPIYMGSDLVPARRYASWEEVNEDLAALEDSAGQIPEGPRAVFLRGMLTSLKVAVRLFAGASPSFEEKVRDLVGAPTGPVDPAVIEDIRGRLDSLLRRQGAVRGDLGERIKAWEEGRFVDPSRLEATFTELLAEARARTDARIIDTGGYEMVLNPVRDMPFTARCNFNQGQMDLNVDQRFTRSALKHLVCHEVHPGHVTQLLYTRAEVEAGRSEAEALLCTANTVTGCVQEGIGDQAVQLIDWIEDEDDEIHLELRRLRSATQTSAAWHLMVDGWAADRVADYLRRTAFGQEAWIQGRLRMAAHPFRGPFIASYWAGNESVRRVRERVPATQRAGFLAYLYGQVHSPESLEMFPSATP
;
A
#
# COMPACT_ATOMS: atom_id res chain seq x y z
N MET A 1 -6.97 -15.19 15.05
CA MET A 1 -5.65 -14.63 15.43
C MET A 1 -5.77 -13.23 16.02
N ASP A 2 -6.16 -12.20 15.26
CA ASP A 2 -6.24 -10.81 15.76
C ASP A 2 -7.12 -10.65 17.02
N ALA A 3 -8.35 -11.16 17.00
CA ALA A 3 -9.25 -11.12 18.16
C ALA A 3 -8.67 -11.81 19.41
N PHE A 4 -7.92 -12.90 19.23
CA PHE A 4 -7.27 -13.60 20.35
C PHE A 4 -6.16 -12.75 20.95
N GLU A 5 -5.29 -12.17 20.12
CA GLU A 5 -4.22 -11.28 20.61
C GLU A 5 -4.77 -10.05 21.34
N ARG A 6 -5.82 -9.39 20.82
CA ARG A 6 -6.46 -8.23 21.47
C ARG A 6 -7.15 -8.57 22.79
N SER A 7 -7.47 -9.83 23.03
CA SER A 7 -8.09 -10.28 24.28
C SER A 7 -7.09 -10.39 25.45
N ARG A 8 -5.78 -10.33 25.16
CA ARG A 8 -4.73 -10.48 26.18
C ARG A 8 -4.57 -9.19 27.03
N PRO A 9 -4.10 -9.29 28.28
CA PRO A 9 -3.98 -8.14 29.18
C PRO A 9 -3.12 -7.01 28.59
N ARG A 10 -3.57 -5.75 28.76
CA ARG A 10 -2.79 -4.56 28.35
C ARG A 10 -1.43 -4.54 29.08
N GLY A 11 -0.36 -4.28 28.34
CA GLY A 11 1.02 -4.24 28.87
C GLY A 11 1.87 -5.49 28.61
N THR A 12 1.30 -6.58 28.09
CA THR A 12 2.04 -7.73 27.52
C THR A 12 1.89 -7.85 26.00
N SER A 13 0.99 -7.06 25.42
CA SER A 13 0.79 -7.00 23.97
C SER A 13 1.74 -5.98 23.36
N LEU A 14 2.40 -6.34 22.25
CA LEU A 14 3.23 -5.45 21.43
C LEU A 14 2.41 -4.34 20.71
N LEU A 15 1.12 -4.24 21.02
CA LEU A 15 0.09 -3.59 20.20
C LEU A 15 -0.68 -2.56 21.02
N ASP A 16 -0.05 -1.44 21.35
CA ASP A 16 -0.70 -0.24 21.87
C ASP A 16 -1.66 0.38 20.80
N GLY A 17 -2.68 -0.38 20.38
CA GLY A 17 -3.73 0.00 19.42
C GLY A 17 -3.63 -0.66 18.03
N GLU A 18 -2.43 -0.91 17.52
CA GLU A 18 -2.19 -1.19 16.09
C GLU A 18 -1.73 -2.64 15.81
N GLY A 19 -2.59 -3.60 16.16
CA GLY A 19 -2.43 -5.04 15.89
C GLY A 19 -2.29 -5.45 14.43
N LEU A 20 -2.51 -6.75 14.16
CA LEU A 20 -2.87 -7.19 12.81
C LEU A 20 -4.03 -6.32 12.33
N VAL A 21 -3.97 -5.81 11.10
CA VAL A 21 -5.06 -5.03 10.52
C VAL A 21 -5.74 -5.87 9.44
N PRO A 22 -6.55 -6.89 9.82
CA PRO A 22 -7.32 -7.64 8.86
C PRO A 22 -8.56 -6.83 8.47
N ILE A 23 -8.69 -6.57 7.18
CA ILE A 23 -9.93 -6.15 6.56
C ILE A 23 -10.61 -7.43 6.06
N TYR A 24 -11.65 -7.86 6.78
CA TYR A 24 -12.35 -9.10 6.49
C TYR A 24 -13.81 -8.82 6.10
N MET A 25 -14.12 -9.08 4.84
CA MET A 25 -15.45 -8.83 4.26
C MET A 25 -16.34 -10.06 4.20
N GLY A 26 -15.92 -11.18 4.78
CA GLY A 26 -16.63 -12.46 4.69
C GLY A 26 -17.33 -12.91 5.97
N SER A 27 -17.57 -12.03 6.94
CA SER A 27 -18.10 -12.41 8.26
C SER A 27 -19.46 -13.11 8.21
N ASP A 28 -20.23 -12.86 7.16
CA ASP A 28 -21.51 -13.48 6.82
C ASP A 28 -21.39 -14.74 5.94
N LEU A 29 -20.24 -14.97 5.31
CA LEU A 29 -19.99 -16.09 4.39
C LEU A 29 -19.13 -17.20 5.00
N VAL A 30 -18.03 -16.83 5.66
CA VAL A 30 -17.11 -17.77 6.31
C VAL A 30 -16.96 -17.37 7.78
N PRO A 31 -17.47 -18.19 8.73
CA PRO A 31 -17.33 -17.90 10.15
C PRO A 31 -15.86 -17.86 10.58
N ALA A 32 -15.46 -16.78 11.24
CA ALA A 32 -14.11 -16.65 11.78
C ALA A 32 -13.87 -17.68 12.89
N ARG A 33 -12.76 -18.44 12.79
CA ARG A 33 -12.31 -19.33 13.86
C ARG A 33 -11.95 -18.54 15.11
N ARG A 34 -12.29 -19.11 16.27
CA ARG A 34 -11.92 -18.60 17.59
C ARG A 34 -10.82 -19.48 18.15
N TYR A 35 -9.84 -18.85 18.77
CA TYR A 35 -8.67 -19.51 19.35
C TYR A 35 -8.61 -19.21 20.84
N ALA A 36 -8.19 -20.19 21.63
CA ALA A 36 -7.91 -20.05 23.05
C ALA A 36 -6.41 -20.04 23.37
N SER A 37 -5.56 -20.47 22.43
CA SER A 37 -4.10 -20.49 22.60
C SER A 37 -3.35 -20.27 21.28
N TRP A 38 -2.06 -19.93 21.37
CA TRP A 38 -1.18 -19.92 20.20
C TRP A 38 -0.82 -21.32 19.70
N GLU A 39 -0.95 -22.35 20.54
CA GLU A 39 -0.77 -23.75 20.16
C GLU A 39 -1.85 -24.16 19.15
N GLU A 40 -3.13 -23.88 19.44
CA GLU A 40 -4.25 -24.12 18.51
C GLU A 40 -4.07 -23.39 17.18
N VAL A 41 -3.56 -22.14 17.22
CA VAL A 41 -3.26 -21.38 15.99
C VAL A 41 -2.16 -22.07 15.17
N ASN A 42 -1.09 -22.54 15.82
CA ASN A 42 0.01 -23.20 15.12
C ASN A 42 -0.41 -24.56 14.53
N GLU A 43 -1.24 -25.32 15.23
CA GLU A 43 -1.83 -26.58 14.71
C GLU A 43 -2.69 -26.32 13.47
N ASP A 44 -3.57 -25.31 13.51
CA ASP A 44 -4.39 -24.92 12.37
C ASP A 44 -3.52 -24.45 11.18
N LEU A 45 -2.47 -23.66 11.43
CA LEU A 45 -1.55 -23.21 10.38
C LEU A 45 -0.76 -24.36 9.75
N ALA A 46 -0.38 -25.38 10.53
CA ALA A 46 0.27 -26.58 10.01
C ALA A 46 -0.69 -27.40 9.12
N ALA A 47 -1.93 -27.61 9.58
CA ALA A 47 -2.95 -28.30 8.78
C ALA A 47 -3.30 -27.55 7.48
N LEU A 48 -3.32 -26.21 7.53
CA LEU A 48 -3.50 -25.37 6.34
C LEU A 48 -2.31 -25.46 5.38
N GLU A 49 -1.09 -25.59 5.88
CA GLU A 49 0.10 -25.79 5.04
C GLU A 49 0.08 -27.13 4.32
N ASP A 50 -0.30 -28.21 5.01
CA ASP A 50 -0.49 -29.53 4.39
C ASP A 50 -1.57 -29.47 3.29
N SER A 51 -2.67 -28.77 3.56
CA SER A 51 -3.77 -28.57 2.61
C SER A 51 -3.34 -27.73 1.40
N ALA A 52 -2.62 -26.63 1.64
CA ALA A 52 -2.09 -25.77 0.59
C ALA A 52 -1.08 -26.52 -0.29
N GLY A 53 -0.32 -27.46 0.28
CA GLY A 53 0.59 -28.35 -0.46
C GLY A 53 -0.10 -29.31 -1.44
N GLN A 54 -1.42 -29.50 -1.33
CA GLN A 54 -2.21 -30.29 -2.28
C GLN A 54 -2.81 -29.45 -3.43
N ILE A 55 -2.71 -28.12 -3.36
CA ILE A 55 -3.23 -27.23 -4.40
C ILE A 55 -2.26 -27.30 -5.60
N PRO A 56 -2.77 -27.46 -6.84
CA PRO A 56 -1.92 -27.45 -8.02
C PRO A 56 -1.06 -26.20 -8.11
N GLU A 57 0.19 -26.36 -8.55
CA GLU A 57 1.11 -25.24 -8.75
C GLU A 57 0.51 -24.19 -9.68
N GLY A 58 0.60 -22.94 -9.25
CA GLY A 58 -0.06 -21.81 -9.90
C GLY A 58 -0.15 -20.60 -8.95
N PRO A 59 -0.73 -19.48 -9.41
CA PRO A 59 -0.78 -18.23 -8.64
C PRO A 59 -1.42 -18.39 -7.25
N ARG A 60 -2.49 -19.19 -7.16
CA ARG A 60 -3.17 -19.48 -5.90
C ARG A 60 -2.28 -20.22 -4.90
N ALA A 61 -1.57 -21.26 -5.34
CA ALA A 61 -0.64 -22.01 -4.46
C ALA A 61 0.51 -21.11 -3.98
N VAL A 62 1.05 -20.27 -4.85
CA VAL A 62 2.08 -19.26 -4.50
C VAL A 62 1.54 -18.25 -3.48
N PHE A 63 0.34 -17.71 -3.71
CA PHE A 63 -0.31 -16.79 -2.78
C PHE A 63 -0.49 -17.42 -1.40
N LEU A 64 -1.08 -18.63 -1.33
CA LEU A 64 -1.38 -19.29 -0.05
C LEU A 64 -0.11 -19.64 0.73
N ARG A 65 0.96 -20.10 0.07
CA ARG A 65 2.27 -20.29 0.71
C ARG A 65 2.81 -18.98 1.30
N GLY A 66 2.73 -17.89 0.54
CA GLY A 66 3.12 -16.57 1.01
C GLY A 66 2.30 -16.11 2.22
N MET A 67 0.98 -16.26 2.16
CA MET A 67 0.08 -15.87 3.25
C MET A 67 0.33 -16.69 4.52
N LEU A 68 0.52 -18.00 4.41
CA LEU A 68 0.87 -18.86 5.55
C LEU A 68 2.21 -18.47 6.17
N THR A 69 3.20 -18.13 5.34
CA THR A 69 4.49 -17.61 5.81
C THR A 69 4.30 -16.32 6.62
N SER A 70 3.51 -15.38 6.11
CA SER A 70 3.20 -14.14 6.82
C SER A 70 2.49 -14.36 8.14
N LEU A 71 1.48 -15.24 8.15
CA LEU A 71 0.73 -15.56 9.36
C LEU A 71 1.62 -16.22 10.42
N LYS A 72 2.52 -17.13 10.05
CA LYS A 72 3.47 -17.76 10.98
C LYS A 72 4.41 -16.73 11.63
N VAL A 73 4.90 -15.74 10.88
CA VAL A 73 5.71 -14.65 11.46
C VAL A 73 4.87 -13.77 12.40
N ALA A 74 3.63 -13.46 12.03
CA ALA A 74 2.72 -12.72 12.90
C ALA A 74 2.44 -13.48 14.22
N VAL A 75 2.19 -14.80 14.17
CA VAL A 75 2.03 -15.63 15.38
C VAL A 75 3.27 -15.59 16.25
N ARG A 76 4.47 -15.75 15.67
CA ARG A 76 5.73 -15.68 16.42
C ARG A 76 5.89 -14.35 17.14
N LEU A 77 5.58 -13.24 16.47
CA LEU A 77 5.57 -11.90 17.06
C LEU A 77 4.60 -11.82 18.24
N PHE A 78 3.34 -12.23 18.06
CA PHE A 78 2.33 -12.18 19.13
C PHE A 78 2.60 -13.16 20.28
N ALA A 79 3.33 -14.24 20.01
CA ALA A 79 3.84 -15.16 21.03
C ALA A 79 5.06 -14.61 21.79
N GLY A 80 5.55 -13.41 21.47
CA GLY A 80 6.64 -12.72 22.16
C GLY A 80 8.03 -12.93 21.55
N ALA A 81 8.13 -13.55 20.38
CA ALA A 81 9.39 -13.60 19.65
C ALA A 81 9.71 -12.25 18.97
N SER A 82 10.99 -12.02 18.72
CA SER A 82 11.50 -10.79 18.08
C SER A 82 12.21 -11.12 16.76
N PRO A 83 11.48 -11.51 15.70
CA PRO A 83 12.09 -11.69 14.38
C PRO A 83 12.75 -10.38 13.91
N SER A 84 13.83 -10.53 13.14
CA SER A 84 14.62 -9.40 12.67
C SER A 84 13.81 -8.50 11.72
N PHE A 85 14.26 -7.26 11.48
CA PHE A 85 13.55 -6.38 10.55
C PHE A 85 13.51 -6.97 9.14
N GLU A 86 14.62 -7.57 8.72
CA GLU A 86 14.81 -8.26 7.44
C GLU A 86 13.88 -9.46 7.30
N GLU A 87 13.78 -10.29 8.34
CA GLU A 87 12.85 -11.42 8.38
C GLU A 87 11.40 -10.93 8.23
N LYS A 88 11.01 -9.85 8.92
CA LYS A 88 9.66 -9.30 8.79
C LYS A 88 9.41 -8.69 7.41
N VAL A 89 10.38 -8.03 6.79
CA VAL A 89 10.22 -7.50 5.42
C VAL A 89 10.00 -8.65 4.44
N ARG A 90 10.81 -9.72 4.52
CA ARG A 90 10.72 -10.87 3.62
C ARG A 90 9.47 -11.72 3.86
N ASP A 91 9.28 -12.17 5.09
CA ASP A 91 8.36 -13.28 5.39
C ASP A 91 6.99 -12.77 5.88
N LEU A 92 6.95 -11.62 6.57
CA LEU A 92 5.68 -10.99 6.97
C LEU A 92 5.09 -10.16 5.83
N VAL A 93 5.87 -9.29 5.19
CA VAL A 93 5.36 -8.36 4.15
C VAL A 93 5.45 -8.96 2.74
N GLY A 94 6.32 -9.95 2.51
CA GLY A 94 6.55 -10.49 1.16
C GLY A 94 7.26 -9.51 0.23
N ALA A 95 8.06 -8.60 0.79
CA ALA A 95 8.81 -7.60 0.04
C ALA A 95 10.31 -7.95 -0.04
N PRO A 96 11.03 -7.49 -1.08
CA PRO A 96 12.48 -7.62 -1.14
C PRO A 96 13.17 -6.94 0.05
N THR A 97 14.17 -7.61 0.61
CA THR A 97 15.03 -7.06 1.66
C THR A 97 16.10 -6.14 1.09
N GLY A 98 16.52 -5.16 1.89
CA GLY A 98 17.58 -4.22 1.54
C GLY A 98 17.03 -2.82 1.27
N PRO A 99 17.92 -1.82 1.23
CA PRO A 99 17.57 -0.51 0.71
C PRO A 99 17.33 -0.62 -0.81
N VAL A 100 16.58 0.32 -1.37
CA VAL A 100 16.47 0.48 -2.82
C VAL A 100 17.84 0.92 -3.36
N ASP A 101 18.23 0.36 -4.51
CA ASP A 101 19.47 0.71 -5.20
C ASP A 101 19.59 2.24 -5.37
N PRO A 102 20.66 2.88 -4.87
CA PRO A 102 20.89 4.31 -5.05
C PRO A 102 20.81 4.78 -6.51
N ALA A 103 21.21 3.94 -7.49
CA ALA A 103 21.12 4.28 -8.90
C ALA A 103 19.66 4.45 -9.35
N VAL A 104 18.74 3.61 -8.85
CA VAL A 104 17.30 3.73 -9.14
C VAL A 104 16.74 5.04 -8.57
N ILE A 105 17.17 5.42 -7.36
CA ILE A 105 16.76 6.69 -6.73
C ILE A 105 17.27 7.89 -7.54
N GLU A 106 18.53 7.88 -7.95
CA GLU A 106 19.10 8.97 -8.76
C GLU A 106 18.48 9.04 -10.17
N ASP A 107 18.12 7.90 -10.78
CA ASP A 107 17.37 7.87 -12.04
C ASP A 107 15.99 8.53 -11.90
N ILE A 108 15.27 8.26 -10.80
CA ILE A 108 13.99 8.91 -10.49
C ILE A 108 14.18 10.42 -10.34
N ARG A 109 15.23 10.85 -9.63
CA ARG A 109 15.56 12.27 -9.46
C ARG A 109 15.90 12.94 -10.79
N GLY A 110 16.62 12.26 -11.69
CA GLY A 110 16.92 12.74 -13.03
C GLY A 110 15.66 12.91 -13.90
N ARG A 111 14.69 11.99 -13.80
CA ARG A 111 13.39 12.13 -14.46
C ARG A 111 12.58 13.30 -13.91
N LEU A 112 12.53 13.47 -12.59
CA LEU A 112 11.90 14.64 -11.95
C LEU A 112 12.55 15.96 -12.38
N ASP A 113 13.88 16.03 -12.43
CA ASP A 113 14.60 17.21 -12.92
C ASP A 113 14.18 17.54 -14.36
N SER A 114 14.12 16.51 -15.21
CA SER A 114 13.73 16.66 -16.61
C SER A 114 12.28 17.14 -16.75
N LEU A 115 11.34 16.57 -15.99
CA LEU A 115 9.93 16.96 -15.96
C LEU A 115 9.76 18.43 -15.54
N LEU A 116 10.38 18.83 -14.42
CA LEU A 116 10.30 20.20 -13.91
C LEU A 116 10.90 21.23 -14.89
N ARG A 117 12.01 20.89 -15.55
CA ARG A 117 12.62 21.76 -16.57
C ARG A 117 11.73 21.95 -17.78
N ARG A 118 10.96 20.94 -18.20
CA ARG A 118 9.98 21.07 -19.30
C ARG A 118 8.89 22.09 -18.98
N GLN A 119 8.47 22.16 -17.71
CA GLN A 119 7.57 23.21 -17.20
C GLN A 119 8.23 24.59 -17.01
N GLY A 120 9.51 24.75 -17.38
CA GLY A 120 10.25 26.01 -17.24
C GLY A 120 10.86 26.25 -15.84
N ALA A 121 10.76 25.29 -14.92
CA ALA A 121 11.47 25.36 -13.64
C ALA A 121 12.96 25.05 -13.83
N VAL A 122 13.74 26.07 -14.22
CA VAL A 122 15.18 25.94 -14.56
C VAL A 122 16.12 26.60 -13.55
N ARG A 123 15.60 27.32 -12.55
CA ARG A 123 16.40 28.00 -11.51
C ARG A 123 16.46 27.18 -10.24
N GLY A 124 17.61 27.18 -9.57
CA GLY A 124 17.83 26.48 -8.32
C GLY A 124 18.17 25.00 -8.51
N ASP A 125 18.49 24.33 -7.40
CA ASP A 125 18.69 22.88 -7.38
C ASP A 125 17.35 22.11 -7.53
N LEU A 126 17.41 20.78 -7.55
CA LEU A 126 16.19 19.96 -7.70
C LEU A 126 15.20 20.16 -6.54
N GLY A 127 15.70 20.27 -5.30
CA GLY A 127 14.86 20.44 -4.13
C GLY A 127 14.16 21.81 -4.10
N GLU A 128 14.88 22.87 -4.48
CA GLU A 128 14.31 24.21 -4.63
C GLU A 128 13.19 24.24 -5.67
N ARG A 129 13.35 23.51 -6.77
CA ARG A 129 12.34 23.42 -7.84
C ARG A 129 11.11 22.60 -7.44
N ILE A 130 11.31 21.46 -6.78
CA ILE A 130 10.19 20.66 -6.24
C ILE A 130 9.41 21.48 -5.22
N LYS A 131 10.11 22.16 -4.30
CA LYS A 131 9.47 23.01 -3.30
C LYS A 131 8.65 24.13 -3.95
N ALA A 132 9.23 24.85 -4.91
CA ALA A 132 8.52 25.92 -5.62
C ALA A 132 7.30 25.38 -6.40
N TRP A 133 7.42 24.18 -6.99
CA TRP A 133 6.31 23.50 -7.66
C TRP A 133 5.20 23.12 -6.66
N GLU A 134 5.52 22.49 -5.53
CA GLU A 134 4.53 22.13 -4.49
C GLU A 134 3.86 23.38 -3.90
N GLU A 135 4.62 24.44 -3.61
CA GLU A 135 4.10 25.71 -3.08
C GLU A 135 3.17 26.41 -4.08
N GLY A 136 3.52 26.40 -5.36
CA GLY A 136 2.72 27.03 -6.42
C GLY A 136 1.45 26.26 -6.80
N ARG A 137 1.34 24.98 -6.46
CA ARG A 137 0.14 24.14 -6.70
C ARG A 137 -0.60 23.75 -5.42
N PHE A 138 -0.24 24.33 -4.28
CA PHE A 138 -0.85 24.00 -3.00
C PHE A 138 -2.36 24.27 -3.02
N VAL A 139 -3.13 23.27 -2.59
CA VAL A 139 -4.58 23.40 -2.42
C VAL A 139 -4.85 24.13 -1.11
N ASP A 140 -5.47 25.30 -1.21
CA ASP A 140 -5.89 26.07 -0.03
C ASP A 140 -6.78 25.21 0.89
N PRO A 141 -6.56 25.21 2.22
CA PRO A 141 -7.37 24.42 3.14
C PRO A 141 -8.87 24.64 3.03
N SER A 142 -9.31 25.85 2.67
CA SER A 142 -10.74 26.17 2.47
C SER A 142 -11.35 25.49 1.24
N ARG A 143 -10.51 25.04 0.29
CA ARG A 143 -10.92 24.33 -0.92
C ARG A 143 -10.74 22.82 -0.83
N LEU A 144 -10.11 22.31 0.22
CA LEU A 144 -9.74 20.90 0.37
C LEU A 144 -10.95 19.96 0.18
N GLU A 145 -12.03 20.21 0.90
CA GLU A 145 -13.25 19.40 0.85
C GLU A 145 -13.85 19.39 -0.57
N ALA A 146 -14.00 20.56 -1.19
CA ALA A 146 -14.56 20.69 -2.52
C ALA A 146 -13.69 19.99 -3.59
N THR A 147 -12.36 20.13 -3.49
CA THR A 147 -11.42 19.43 -4.37
C THR A 147 -11.48 17.92 -4.16
N PHE A 148 -11.58 17.45 -2.92
CA PHE A 148 -11.78 16.02 -2.63
C PHE A 148 -13.06 15.48 -3.28
N THR A 149 -14.20 16.15 -3.11
CA THR A 149 -15.48 15.72 -3.69
C THR A 149 -15.44 15.68 -5.22
N GLU A 150 -14.86 16.70 -5.86
CA GLU A 150 -14.68 16.74 -7.32
C GLU A 150 -13.84 15.54 -7.81
N LEU A 151 -12.69 15.30 -7.17
CA LEU A 151 -11.80 14.23 -7.54
C LEU A 151 -12.43 12.86 -7.32
N LEU A 152 -13.15 12.67 -6.21
CA LEU A 152 -13.82 11.42 -5.89
C LEU A 152 -14.91 11.08 -6.92
N ALA A 153 -15.70 12.07 -7.33
CA ALA A 153 -16.74 11.88 -8.33
C ALA A 153 -16.16 11.41 -9.68
N GLU A 154 -15.08 12.05 -10.15
CA GLU A 154 -14.41 11.65 -11.40
C GLU A 154 -13.74 10.27 -11.27
N ALA A 155 -13.09 10.01 -10.14
CA ALA A 155 -12.45 8.72 -9.87
C ALA A 155 -13.46 7.57 -9.87
N ARG A 156 -14.63 7.78 -9.26
CA ARG A 156 -15.76 6.85 -9.27
C ARG A 156 -16.28 6.63 -10.69
N ALA A 157 -16.60 7.70 -11.42
CA ALA A 157 -17.11 7.60 -12.79
C ALA A 157 -16.17 6.83 -13.72
N ARG A 158 -14.86 7.04 -13.60
CA ARG A 158 -13.86 6.29 -14.39
C ARG A 158 -13.73 4.84 -13.96
N THR A 159 -13.83 4.57 -12.66
CA THR A 159 -13.78 3.21 -12.09
C THR A 159 -14.99 2.41 -12.54
N ASP A 160 -16.20 2.98 -12.44
CA ASP A 160 -17.46 2.40 -12.93
C ASP A 160 -17.38 2.04 -14.42
N ALA A 161 -16.78 2.92 -15.23
CA ALA A 161 -16.66 2.71 -16.66
C ALA A 161 -15.60 1.68 -17.07
N ARG A 162 -14.59 1.41 -16.23
CA ARG A 162 -13.38 0.66 -16.65
C ARG A 162 -13.09 -0.60 -15.86
N ILE A 163 -13.57 -0.69 -14.62
CA ILE A 163 -13.17 -1.74 -13.67
C ILE A 163 -14.39 -2.49 -13.14
N ILE A 164 -15.26 -1.80 -12.40
CA ILE A 164 -16.44 -2.40 -11.76
C ILE A 164 -17.45 -1.31 -11.41
N ASP A 165 -18.75 -1.64 -11.46
CA ASP A 165 -19.79 -0.82 -10.82
C ASP A 165 -19.55 -0.76 -9.31
N THR A 166 -19.10 0.39 -8.83
CA THR A 166 -18.77 0.62 -7.41
C THR A 166 -20.02 0.68 -6.52
N GLY A 167 -21.22 0.61 -7.08
CA GLY A 167 -22.47 0.64 -6.35
C GLY A 167 -22.64 1.95 -5.57
N GLY A 168 -23.41 1.93 -4.49
CA GLY A 168 -23.67 3.11 -3.66
C GLY A 168 -22.67 3.36 -2.54
N TYR A 169 -21.42 2.88 -2.65
CA TYR A 169 -20.42 3.12 -1.62
C TYR A 169 -19.99 4.59 -1.63
N GLU A 170 -20.08 5.24 -0.47
CA GLU A 170 -19.73 6.65 -0.29
C GLU A 170 -18.53 6.78 0.64
N MET A 171 -17.69 7.77 0.36
CA MET A 171 -16.51 8.10 1.17
C MET A 171 -16.51 9.60 1.46
N VAL A 172 -16.31 9.97 2.72
CA VAL A 172 -16.15 11.37 3.14
C VAL A 172 -14.72 11.62 3.61
N LEU A 173 -14.25 12.86 3.45
CA LEU A 173 -12.94 13.26 3.95
C LEU A 173 -12.98 13.42 5.47
N ASN A 174 -11.97 12.90 6.16
CA ASN A 174 -11.78 13.12 7.59
C ASN A 174 -10.40 13.73 7.86
N PRO A 175 -10.29 15.06 7.98
CA PRO A 175 -9.02 15.70 8.31
C PRO A 175 -8.52 15.32 9.70
N VAL A 176 -7.29 14.80 9.79
CA VAL A 176 -6.62 14.39 11.04
C VAL A 176 -5.25 15.06 11.19
N ARG A 177 -4.70 15.07 12.40
CA ARG A 177 -3.39 15.67 12.74
C ARG A 177 -2.57 14.74 13.61
N ASP A 178 -1.28 14.99 13.68
CA ASP A 178 -0.26 14.23 14.41
C ASP A 178 -0.25 12.73 14.07
N MET A 179 -0.60 12.39 12.83
CA MET A 179 -0.61 11.01 12.38
C MET A 179 0.74 10.60 11.77
N PRO A 180 1.19 9.35 11.93
CA PRO A 180 2.41 8.87 11.29
C PRO A 180 2.23 8.58 9.78
N PHE A 181 0.98 8.50 9.30
CA PHE A 181 0.62 8.25 7.91
C PHE A 181 0.22 9.53 7.17
N THR A 182 0.14 9.45 5.84
CA THR A 182 -0.35 10.53 4.97
C THR A 182 -1.86 10.47 4.81
N ALA A 183 -2.38 9.32 4.42
CA ALA A 183 -3.81 9.04 4.40
C ALA A 183 -4.06 7.62 4.93
N ARG A 184 -5.32 7.33 5.25
CA ARG A 184 -5.78 5.98 5.61
C ARG A 184 -7.24 5.80 5.21
N CYS A 185 -7.52 4.71 4.49
CA CYS A 185 -8.88 4.24 4.26
C CYS A 185 -9.48 3.61 5.53
N ASN A 186 -10.60 4.15 5.99
CA ASN A 186 -11.44 3.58 7.03
C ASN A 186 -12.74 3.07 6.41
N PHE A 187 -12.62 1.94 5.72
CA PHE A 187 -13.67 1.37 4.86
C PHE A 187 -15.03 1.26 5.55
N ASN A 188 -15.05 0.73 6.79
CA ASN A 188 -16.28 0.48 7.54
C ASN A 188 -16.98 1.77 8.00
N GLN A 189 -16.24 2.87 8.16
CA GLN A 189 -16.81 4.17 8.53
C GLN A 189 -17.09 5.05 7.32
N GLY A 190 -16.70 4.64 6.11
CA GLY A 190 -16.79 5.48 4.92
C GLY A 190 -15.97 6.75 5.06
N GLN A 191 -14.80 6.69 5.70
CA GLN A 191 -13.93 7.84 5.95
C GLN A 191 -12.53 7.66 5.36
N MET A 192 -12.03 8.70 4.69
CA MET A 192 -10.64 8.81 4.30
C MET A 192 -9.95 9.75 5.27
N ASP A 193 -9.17 9.20 6.20
CA ASP A 193 -8.38 10.01 7.11
C ASP A 193 -7.25 10.68 6.33
N LEU A 194 -7.16 12.01 6.35
CA LEU A 194 -6.10 12.76 5.67
C LEU A 194 -5.30 13.57 6.69
N ASN A 195 -3.99 13.32 6.77
CA ASN A 195 -3.10 14.06 7.66
C ASN A 195 -2.85 15.48 7.13
N VAL A 196 -3.56 16.47 7.68
CA VAL A 196 -3.49 17.88 7.27
C VAL A 196 -2.37 18.67 7.94
N ASP A 197 -1.40 17.99 8.57
CA ASP A 197 -0.10 18.59 8.88
C ASP A 197 0.84 18.60 7.66
N GLN A 198 0.46 17.87 6.61
CA GLN A 198 1.09 17.92 5.29
C GLN A 198 0.31 18.85 4.34
N ARG A 199 1.03 19.36 3.34
CA ARG A 199 0.50 20.18 2.25
C ARG A 199 0.36 19.34 0.98
N PHE A 200 -0.75 19.51 0.27
CA PHE A 200 -1.06 18.72 -0.91
C PHE A 200 -1.32 19.61 -2.12
N THR A 201 -0.80 19.21 -3.28
CA THR A 201 -1.23 19.73 -4.58
C THR A 201 -2.51 19.03 -5.03
N ARG A 202 -3.19 19.54 -6.07
CA ARG A 202 -4.35 18.85 -6.65
C ARG A 202 -3.99 17.45 -7.12
N SER A 203 -2.85 17.28 -7.81
CA SER A 203 -2.36 15.97 -8.26
C SER A 203 -2.04 15.03 -7.09
N ALA A 204 -1.57 15.56 -5.96
CA ALA A 204 -1.38 14.77 -4.74
C ALA A 204 -2.70 14.30 -4.15
N LEU A 205 -3.72 15.17 -4.07
CA LEU A 205 -5.05 14.77 -3.63
C LEU A 205 -5.69 13.78 -4.61
N LYS A 206 -5.52 13.98 -5.93
CA LYS A 206 -5.99 13.05 -6.97
C LYS A 206 -5.43 11.65 -6.73
N HIS A 207 -4.12 11.55 -6.56
CA HIS A 207 -3.47 10.28 -6.24
C HIS A 207 -4.02 9.66 -4.96
N LEU A 208 -4.13 10.43 -3.87
CA LEU A 208 -4.61 9.91 -2.58
C LEU A 208 -6.08 9.46 -2.62
N VAL A 209 -6.96 10.21 -3.30
CA VAL A 209 -8.36 9.80 -3.54
C VAL A 209 -8.40 8.49 -4.33
N CYS A 210 -7.56 8.40 -5.37
CA CYS A 210 -7.50 7.17 -6.16
C CYS A 210 -6.97 5.99 -5.34
N HIS A 211 -5.93 6.23 -4.54
CA HIS A 211 -5.25 5.23 -3.74
C HIS A 211 -6.15 4.66 -2.64
N GLU A 212 -6.81 5.51 -1.86
CA GLU A 212 -7.62 5.06 -0.73
C GLU A 212 -9.02 4.62 -1.13
N VAL A 213 -9.55 5.12 -2.25
CA VAL A 213 -10.96 4.94 -2.64
C VAL A 213 -11.10 4.24 -4.00
N HIS A 214 -11.14 5.01 -5.09
CA HIS A 214 -11.45 4.50 -6.43
C HIS A 214 -10.35 4.88 -7.42
N PRO A 215 -9.68 3.93 -8.09
CA PRO A 215 -9.89 2.49 -8.09
C PRO A 215 -9.11 1.71 -7.02
N GLY A 216 -8.59 2.36 -5.97
CA GLY A 216 -7.68 1.75 -5.01
C GLY A 216 -8.32 0.84 -3.96
N HIS A 217 -8.01 1.07 -2.68
CA HIS A 217 -8.32 0.16 -1.57
C HIS A 217 -9.81 -0.22 -1.48
N VAL A 218 -10.72 0.75 -1.55
CA VAL A 218 -12.18 0.49 -1.52
C VAL A 218 -12.61 -0.37 -2.71
N THR A 219 -12.11 -0.07 -3.91
CA THR A 219 -12.52 -0.80 -5.11
C THR A 219 -12.05 -2.24 -5.07
N GLN A 220 -10.85 -2.50 -4.56
CA GLN A 220 -10.37 -3.87 -4.34
C GLN A 220 -11.30 -4.66 -3.43
N LEU A 221 -11.72 -4.05 -2.33
CA LEU A 221 -12.64 -4.66 -1.36
C LEU A 221 -14.02 -4.96 -1.98
N LEU A 222 -14.58 -4.00 -2.73
CA LEU A 222 -15.85 -4.19 -3.43
C LEU A 222 -15.76 -5.27 -4.51
N TYR A 223 -14.67 -5.29 -5.29
CA TYR A 223 -14.48 -6.22 -6.39
C TYR A 223 -14.32 -7.66 -5.87
N THR A 224 -13.43 -7.90 -4.89
CA THR A 224 -13.23 -9.26 -4.37
C THR A 224 -14.51 -9.79 -3.72
N ARG A 225 -15.27 -8.94 -3.02
CA ARG A 225 -16.58 -9.32 -2.48
C ARG A 225 -17.55 -9.75 -3.58
N ALA A 226 -17.69 -8.96 -4.64
CA ALA A 226 -18.60 -9.25 -5.74
C ALA A 226 -18.22 -10.54 -6.49
N GLU A 227 -16.93 -10.80 -6.70
CA GLU A 227 -16.48 -12.04 -7.34
C GLU A 227 -16.74 -13.29 -6.49
N VAL A 228 -16.56 -13.19 -5.17
CA VAL A 228 -16.85 -14.31 -4.27
C VAL A 228 -18.35 -14.58 -4.18
N GLU A 229 -19.19 -13.54 -4.08
CA GLU A 229 -20.66 -13.68 -4.10
C GLU A 229 -21.16 -14.29 -5.41
N ALA A 230 -20.49 -13.98 -6.53
CA ALA A 230 -20.81 -14.55 -7.83
C ALA A 230 -20.22 -15.95 -8.06
N GLY A 231 -19.48 -16.51 -7.10
CA GLY A 231 -18.85 -17.84 -7.19
C GLY A 231 -17.70 -17.91 -8.21
N ARG A 232 -17.08 -16.78 -8.55
CA ARG A 232 -15.95 -16.68 -9.48
C ARG A 232 -14.60 -16.60 -8.78
N SER A 233 -14.60 -16.25 -7.50
CA SER A 233 -13.41 -16.23 -6.66
C SER A 233 -13.60 -17.02 -5.36
N GLU A 234 -12.48 -17.47 -4.82
CA GLU A 234 -12.41 -18.24 -3.59
C GLU A 234 -12.55 -17.34 -2.36
N ALA A 235 -13.06 -17.88 -1.25
CA ALA A 235 -13.32 -17.10 -0.04
C ALA A 235 -12.10 -16.41 0.58
N GLU A 236 -10.88 -16.88 0.26
CA GLU A 236 -9.62 -16.24 0.63
C GLU A 236 -9.50 -14.80 0.10
N ALA A 237 -10.18 -14.46 -1.00
CA ALA A 237 -10.22 -13.10 -1.56
C ALA A 237 -10.92 -12.08 -0.64
N LEU A 238 -11.68 -12.53 0.36
CA LEU A 238 -12.39 -11.67 1.31
C LEU A 238 -11.50 -11.19 2.48
N LEU A 239 -10.24 -11.67 2.56
CA LEU A 239 -9.31 -11.31 3.61
C LEU A 239 -8.13 -10.54 3.02
N CYS A 240 -8.14 -9.22 3.17
CA CYS A 240 -6.94 -8.40 2.95
C CYS A 240 -6.38 -7.99 4.30
N THR A 241 -5.13 -8.34 4.59
CA THR A 241 -4.47 -7.95 5.84
C THR A 241 -3.30 -7.03 5.53
N ALA A 242 -3.40 -5.76 5.95
CA ALA A 242 -2.46 -4.70 5.55
C ALA A 242 -1.01 -5.08 5.87
N ASN A 243 -0.71 -5.51 7.08
CA ASN A 243 0.67 -5.81 7.49
C ASN A 243 1.17 -7.19 7.03
N THR A 244 0.54 -7.81 6.03
CA THR A 244 0.95 -9.12 5.49
C THR A 244 1.20 -9.03 3.98
N VAL A 245 1.54 -10.15 3.36
CA VAL A 245 1.77 -10.25 1.91
C VAL A 245 0.66 -9.65 1.04
N THR A 246 -0.61 -9.72 1.45
CA THR A 246 -1.73 -9.12 0.70
C THR A 246 -1.67 -7.61 0.66
N GLY A 247 -1.23 -6.98 1.77
CA GLY A 247 -1.16 -5.53 1.86
C GLY A 247 -0.06 -4.96 0.97
N CYS A 248 0.98 -5.75 0.67
CA CYS A 248 2.00 -5.37 -0.31
C CYS A 248 1.37 -5.09 -1.68
N VAL A 249 0.54 -6.00 -2.19
CA VAL A 249 -0.14 -5.80 -3.48
C VAL A 249 -1.22 -4.72 -3.39
N GLN A 250 -1.97 -4.65 -2.28
CA GLN A 250 -2.98 -3.61 -2.06
C GLN A 250 -2.40 -2.18 -2.16
N GLU A 251 -1.26 -1.92 -1.51
CA GLU A 251 -0.54 -0.64 -1.62
C GLU A 251 -0.09 -0.36 -3.06
N GLY A 252 0.32 -1.42 -3.78
CA GLY A 252 0.64 -1.31 -5.21
C GLY A 252 -0.56 -0.95 -6.09
N ILE A 253 -1.75 -1.49 -5.79
CA ILE A 253 -2.99 -1.12 -6.46
C ILE A 253 -3.27 0.36 -6.22
N GLY A 254 -3.14 0.82 -4.97
CA GLY A 254 -3.32 2.21 -4.60
C GLY A 254 -2.34 3.15 -5.31
N ASP A 255 -1.03 2.83 -5.30
CA ASP A 255 0.01 3.67 -5.93
C ASP A 255 -0.04 3.67 -7.47
N GLN A 256 -0.71 2.69 -8.09
CA GLN A 256 -0.96 2.63 -9.55
C GLN A 256 -2.38 3.08 -9.94
N ALA A 257 -3.19 3.52 -8.98
CA ALA A 257 -4.62 3.71 -9.16
C ALA A 257 -4.97 4.71 -10.28
N VAL A 258 -4.27 5.85 -10.33
CA VAL A 258 -4.46 6.88 -11.37
C VAL A 258 -4.23 6.32 -12.78
N GLN A 259 -3.22 5.47 -12.95
CA GLN A 259 -2.90 4.83 -14.22
C GLN A 259 -3.93 3.73 -14.58
N LEU A 260 -4.46 3.01 -13.59
CA LEU A 260 -5.43 1.93 -13.80
C LEU A 260 -6.75 2.45 -14.39
N ILE A 261 -7.13 3.70 -14.10
CA ILE A 261 -8.29 4.40 -14.68
C ILE A 261 -7.94 5.43 -15.76
N ASP A 262 -6.69 5.42 -16.26
CA ASP A 262 -6.23 6.27 -17.36
C ASP A 262 -6.46 7.77 -17.10
N TRP A 263 -6.04 8.24 -15.92
CA TRP A 263 -6.34 9.59 -15.43
C TRP A 263 -5.09 10.44 -15.13
N ILE A 264 -4.07 10.30 -15.98
CA ILE A 264 -2.97 11.27 -16.08
C ILE A 264 -3.40 12.31 -17.12
N GLU A 265 -3.62 13.55 -16.69
CA GLU A 265 -4.20 14.60 -17.56
C GLU A 265 -3.15 15.61 -18.04
N ASP A 266 -2.11 15.83 -17.24
CA ASP A 266 -1.11 16.87 -17.47
C ASP A 266 0.26 16.53 -16.86
N GLU A 267 1.22 17.42 -17.08
CA GLU A 267 2.58 17.28 -16.55
C GLU A 267 2.64 17.40 -15.00
N ASP A 268 1.65 18.03 -14.34
CA ASP A 268 1.62 18.11 -12.88
C ASP A 268 1.29 16.74 -12.27
N ASP A 269 0.42 15.96 -12.91
CA ASP A 269 0.20 14.55 -12.56
C ASP A 269 1.46 13.72 -12.77
N GLU A 270 2.16 13.88 -13.90
CA GLU A 270 3.42 13.15 -14.17
C GLU A 270 4.49 13.46 -13.11
N ILE A 271 4.68 14.74 -12.77
CA ILE A 271 5.60 15.16 -11.71
C ILE A 271 5.20 14.54 -10.38
N HIS A 272 3.91 14.60 -10.02
CA HIS A 272 3.46 14.06 -8.75
C HIS A 272 3.71 12.55 -8.65
N LEU A 273 3.38 11.79 -9.70
CA LEU A 273 3.57 10.33 -9.71
C LEU A 273 5.05 9.95 -9.57
N GLU A 274 5.96 10.64 -10.27
CA GLU A 274 7.40 10.36 -10.13
C GLU A 274 7.94 10.82 -8.76
N LEU A 275 7.40 11.90 -8.18
CA LEU A 275 7.76 12.35 -6.82
C LEU A 275 7.27 11.36 -5.76
N ARG A 276 6.06 10.81 -5.94
CA ARG A 276 5.53 9.75 -5.08
C ARG A 276 6.42 8.51 -5.15
N ARG A 277 6.85 8.13 -6.36
CA ARG A 277 7.78 7.01 -6.60
C ARG A 277 9.13 7.23 -5.91
N LEU A 278 9.70 8.45 -5.99
CA LEU A 278 10.89 8.84 -5.24
C LEU A 278 10.69 8.67 -3.73
N ARG A 279 9.57 9.19 -3.21
CA ARG A 279 9.23 9.13 -1.78
C ARG A 279 9.00 7.69 -1.29
N SER A 280 8.45 6.79 -2.11
CA SER A 280 8.37 5.36 -1.78
C SER A 280 9.73 4.68 -1.73
N ALA A 281 10.60 4.92 -2.72
CA ALA A 281 11.93 4.30 -2.74
C ALA A 281 12.78 4.75 -1.55
N THR A 282 12.79 6.05 -1.30
CA THR A 282 13.57 6.66 -0.22
C THR A 282 13.06 6.32 1.17
N GLN A 283 11.74 6.23 1.40
CA GLN A 283 11.22 5.78 2.70
C GLN A 283 11.57 4.31 2.97
N THR A 284 11.60 3.45 1.96
CA THR A 284 12.02 2.05 2.10
C THR A 284 13.48 1.97 2.49
N SER A 285 14.37 2.69 1.80
CA SER A 285 15.79 2.78 2.17
C SER A 285 16.00 3.40 3.55
N ALA A 286 15.24 4.44 3.90
CA ALA A 286 15.33 5.09 5.21
C ALA A 286 14.94 4.16 6.36
N ALA A 287 13.88 3.36 6.19
CA ALA A 287 13.48 2.37 7.18
C ALA A 287 14.58 1.31 7.35
N TRP A 288 15.21 0.87 6.26
CA TRP A 288 16.34 -0.05 6.30
C TRP A 288 17.55 0.55 7.04
N HIS A 289 17.94 1.78 6.70
CA HIS A 289 19.06 2.46 7.34
C HIS A 289 18.85 2.64 8.84
N LEU A 290 17.62 2.94 9.26
CA LEU A 290 17.27 3.09 10.67
C LEU A 290 17.30 1.74 11.40
N MET A 291 16.68 0.72 10.83
CA MET A 291 16.36 -0.52 11.55
C MET A 291 17.42 -1.62 11.40
N VAL A 292 18.25 -1.55 10.36
CA VAL A 292 19.27 -2.56 10.03
C VAL A 292 20.67 -1.97 10.07
N ASP A 293 20.91 -0.87 9.36
CA ASP A 293 22.26 -0.28 9.28
C ASP A 293 22.65 0.55 10.52
N GLY A 294 21.71 0.73 11.47
CA GLY A 294 21.94 1.42 12.73
C GLY A 294 22.21 2.93 12.59
N TRP A 295 21.71 3.57 11.54
CA TRP A 295 21.81 5.02 11.40
C TRP A 295 20.99 5.71 12.50
N ALA A 296 21.53 6.78 13.07
CA ALA A 296 20.80 7.62 14.01
C ALA A 296 19.60 8.30 13.33
N ALA A 297 18.53 8.54 14.09
CA ALA A 297 17.26 9.04 13.55
C ALA A 297 17.39 10.42 12.87
N ASP A 298 18.27 11.29 13.37
CA ASP A 298 18.60 12.59 12.78
C ASP A 298 19.27 12.44 11.41
N ARG A 299 20.20 11.49 11.27
CA ARG A 299 20.82 11.15 9.99
C ARG A 299 19.81 10.61 8.98
N VAL A 300 18.87 9.78 9.42
CA VAL A 300 17.79 9.25 8.56
C VAL A 300 16.82 10.37 8.16
N ALA A 301 16.48 11.27 9.08
CA ALA A 301 15.67 12.46 8.79
C ALA A 301 16.33 13.33 7.71
N ASP A 302 17.64 13.57 7.83
CA ASP A 302 18.41 14.34 6.85
C ASP A 302 18.48 13.65 5.49
N TYR A 303 18.59 12.32 5.45
CA TYR A 303 18.50 11.56 4.21
C TYR A 303 17.14 11.74 3.53
N LEU A 304 16.03 11.60 4.27
CA LEU A 304 14.69 11.82 3.73
C LEU A 304 14.49 13.27 3.25
N ARG A 305 15.01 14.25 3.99
CA ARG A 305 14.92 15.66 3.64
C ARG A 305 15.66 15.98 2.33
N ARG A 306 16.88 15.45 2.16
CA ARG A 306 17.76 15.75 1.02
C ARG A 306 17.47 14.91 -0.23
N THR A 307 17.00 13.69 -0.05
CA THR A 307 16.80 12.74 -1.16
C THR A 307 15.34 12.66 -1.59
N ALA A 308 14.40 12.67 -0.64
CA ALA A 308 12.96 12.56 -0.93
C ALA A 308 12.24 13.91 -1.02
N PHE A 309 12.91 14.99 -0.61
CA PHE A 309 12.32 16.32 -0.47
C PHE A 309 11.04 16.27 0.38
N GLY A 310 11.08 15.48 1.46
CA GLY A 310 9.94 15.25 2.33
C GLY A 310 9.59 16.46 3.18
N GLN A 311 8.30 16.67 3.42
CA GLN A 311 7.82 17.65 4.40
C GLN A 311 8.13 17.15 5.82
N GLU A 312 8.31 18.05 6.78
CA GLU A 312 8.74 17.67 8.14
C GLU A 312 7.76 16.69 8.81
N ALA A 313 6.45 16.97 8.72
CA ALA A 313 5.42 16.08 9.26
C ALA A 313 5.49 14.67 8.64
N TRP A 314 5.77 14.58 7.33
CA TRP A 314 5.96 13.30 6.65
C TRP A 314 7.21 12.57 7.16
N ILE A 315 8.35 13.27 7.26
CA ILE A 315 9.63 12.70 7.74
C ILE A 315 9.45 12.11 9.15
N GLN A 316 8.88 12.88 10.08
CA GLN A 316 8.65 12.41 11.45
C GLN A 316 7.68 11.22 11.47
N GLY A 317 6.65 11.23 10.63
CA GLY A 317 5.75 10.10 10.46
C GLY A 317 6.44 8.83 9.97
N ARG A 318 7.37 8.94 9.01
CA ARG A 318 8.16 7.80 8.51
C ARG A 318 9.10 7.23 9.58
N LEU A 319 9.74 8.08 10.38
CA LEU A 319 10.58 7.63 11.50
C LEU A 319 9.76 6.89 12.56
N ARG A 320 8.60 7.45 12.96
CA ARG A 320 7.68 6.79 13.92
C ARG A 320 7.20 5.45 13.39
N MET A 321 6.80 5.38 12.12
CA MET A 321 6.33 4.15 11.50
C MET A 321 7.45 3.11 11.40
N ALA A 322 8.66 3.50 10.97
CA ALA A 322 9.80 2.60 10.80
C ALA A 322 10.22 1.94 12.13
N ALA A 323 10.20 2.70 13.22
CA ALA A 323 10.52 2.21 14.55
C ALA A 323 9.47 1.25 15.13
N HIS A 324 8.24 1.23 14.58
CA HIS A 324 7.18 0.37 15.10
C HIS A 324 7.49 -1.12 14.78
N PRO A 325 7.48 -2.03 15.78
CA PRO A 325 7.87 -3.43 15.59
C PRO A 325 7.10 -4.15 14.46
N PHE A 326 5.81 -3.85 14.35
CA PHE A 326 4.88 -4.44 13.38
C PHE A 326 4.67 -3.61 12.09
N ARG A 327 4.52 -2.27 12.18
CA ARG A 327 4.30 -1.40 11.00
C ARG A 327 5.57 -0.98 10.27
N GLY A 328 6.72 -1.02 10.93
CA GLY A 328 8.00 -0.65 10.32
C GLY A 328 8.33 -1.45 9.07
N PRO A 329 8.30 -2.79 9.12
CA PRO A 329 8.53 -3.63 7.95
C PRO A 329 7.54 -3.35 6.81
N PHE A 330 6.29 -2.99 7.14
CA PHE A 330 5.27 -2.67 6.16
C PHE A 330 5.64 -1.46 5.29
N ILE A 331 6.58 -0.60 5.68
CA ILE A 331 7.06 0.49 4.80
C ILE A 331 7.63 -0.03 3.47
N ALA A 332 8.15 -1.26 3.43
CA ALA A 332 8.64 -1.86 2.19
C ALA A 332 7.52 -2.13 1.16
N SER A 333 6.27 -2.29 1.60
CA SER A 333 5.11 -2.55 0.74
C SER A 333 4.89 -1.46 -0.29
N TYR A 334 5.00 -0.19 0.11
CA TYR A 334 4.77 0.96 -0.77
C TYR A 334 5.68 0.95 -2.00
N TRP A 335 6.94 0.55 -1.87
CA TRP A 335 7.84 0.45 -3.02
C TRP A 335 7.67 -0.88 -3.76
N ALA A 336 7.72 -1.99 -3.02
CA ALA A 336 7.71 -3.33 -3.61
C ALA A 336 6.38 -3.63 -4.32
N GLY A 337 5.26 -3.30 -3.67
CA GLY A 337 3.91 -3.40 -4.19
C GLY A 337 3.70 -2.56 -5.44
N ASN A 338 4.06 -1.28 -5.36
CA ASN A 338 3.98 -0.36 -6.50
C ASN A 338 4.76 -0.90 -7.69
N GLU A 339 6.02 -1.30 -7.51
CA GLU A 339 6.83 -1.83 -8.62
C GLU A 339 6.29 -3.18 -9.13
N SER A 340 5.71 -4.02 -8.29
CA SER A 340 5.09 -5.29 -8.71
C SER A 340 3.88 -5.04 -9.61
N VAL A 341 2.92 -4.22 -9.16
CA VAL A 341 1.74 -3.87 -9.97
C VAL A 341 2.15 -3.10 -11.23
N ARG A 342 3.11 -2.17 -11.13
CA ARG A 342 3.64 -1.41 -12.27
C ARG A 342 4.27 -2.32 -13.32
N ARG A 343 5.13 -3.29 -12.92
CA ARG A 343 5.78 -4.24 -13.84
C ARG A 343 4.74 -5.02 -14.64
N VAL A 344 3.68 -5.50 -14.00
CA VAL A 344 2.61 -6.22 -14.71
C VAL A 344 1.82 -5.26 -15.61
N ARG A 345 1.37 -4.11 -15.09
CA ARG A 345 0.62 -3.11 -15.86
C ARG A 345 1.36 -2.67 -17.13
N GLU A 346 2.66 -2.40 -17.04
CA GLU A 346 3.46 -1.88 -18.15
C GLU A 346 3.78 -2.92 -19.22
N ARG A 347 3.85 -4.21 -18.88
CA ARG A 347 4.07 -5.30 -19.86
C ARG A 347 2.78 -5.84 -20.47
N VAL A 348 1.61 -5.54 -19.90
CA VAL A 348 0.31 -6.01 -20.40
C VAL A 348 -0.15 -5.13 -21.57
N PRO A 349 -0.42 -5.70 -22.76
CA PRO A 349 -0.92 -4.92 -23.88
C PRO A 349 -2.37 -4.49 -23.66
N ALA A 350 -2.79 -3.42 -24.34
CA ALA A 350 -4.15 -2.87 -24.23
C ALA A 350 -5.25 -3.93 -24.49
N THR A 351 -5.01 -4.89 -25.37
CA THR A 351 -5.94 -5.99 -25.70
C THR A 351 -6.17 -6.96 -24.53
N GLN A 352 -5.27 -7.02 -23.56
CA GLN A 352 -5.36 -7.88 -22.38
C GLN A 352 -5.68 -7.11 -21.09
N ARG A 353 -5.87 -5.79 -21.18
CA ARG A 353 -6.10 -4.92 -20.01
C ARG A 353 -7.29 -5.37 -19.17
N ALA A 354 -8.41 -5.74 -19.79
CA ALA A 354 -9.58 -6.23 -19.08
C ALA A 354 -9.29 -7.53 -18.28
N GLY A 355 -8.53 -8.46 -18.88
CA GLY A 355 -8.11 -9.68 -18.21
C GLY A 355 -7.14 -9.41 -17.05
N PHE A 356 -6.24 -8.44 -17.21
CA PHE A 356 -5.35 -8.01 -16.13
C PHE A 356 -6.12 -7.36 -14.97
N LEU A 357 -7.09 -6.49 -15.26
CA LEU A 357 -7.92 -5.86 -14.23
C LEU A 357 -8.73 -6.91 -13.45
N ALA A 358 -9.35 -7.86 -14.17
CA ALA A 358 -10.07 -8.97 -13.54
C ALA A 358 -9.13 -9.84 -12.68
N TYR A 359 -7.91 -10.09 -13.16
CA TYR A 359 -6.90 -10.83 -12.39
C TYR A 359 -6.46 -10.06 -11.13
N LEU A 360 -6.15 -8.77 -11.26
CA LEU A 360 -5.63 -7.90 -10.20
C LEU A 360 -6.65 -7.70 -9.07
N TYR A 361 -7.92 -7.46 -9.41
CA TYR A 361 -8.97 -7.14 -8.45
C TYR A 361 -9.83 -8.34 -8.04
N GLY A 362 -9.91 -9.39 -8.87
CA GLY A 362 -10.81 -10.52 -8.62
C GLY A 362 -10.35 -11.43 -7.49
N GLN A 363 -9.08 -11.38 -7.10
CA GLN A 363 -8.50 -12.19 -6.05
C GLN A 363 -7.49 -11.38 -5.24
N VAL A 364 -6.99 -11.98 -4.16
CA VAL A 364 -5.87 -11.44 -3.40
C VAL A 364 -4.57 -12.06 -3.88
N HIS A 365 -3.48 -11.30 -3.79
CA HIS A 365 -2.19 -11.69 -4.34
C HIS A 365 -1.06 -11.44 -3.35
N SER A 366 -0.01 -12.25 -3.46
CA SER A 366 1.35 -11.85 -3.15
C SER A 366 2.01 -11.18 -4.36
N PRO A 367 3.07 -10.37 -4.19
CA PRO A 367 3.80 -9.81 -5.32
C PRO A 367 4.24 -10.88 -6.33
N GLU A 368 4.72 -12.03 -5.85
CA GLU A 368 5.11 -13.16 -6.69
C GLU A 368 3.92 -13.72 -7.48
N SER A 369 2.78 -14.00 -6.81
CA SER A 369 1.59 -14.51 -7.50
C SER A 369 1.02 -13.51 -8.49
N LEU A 370 1.07 -12.20 -8.21
CA LEU A 370 0.61 -11.17 -9.13
C LEU A 370 1.44 -11.18 -10.41
N GLU A 371 2.76 -11.32 -10.28
CA GLU A 371 3.69 -11.33 -11.39
C GLU A 371 3.58 -12.57 -12.29
N MET A 372 2.86 -13.60 -11.84
CA MET A 372 2.50 -14.76 -12.67
C MET A 372 1.42 -14.47 -13.71
N PHE A 373 0.81 -13.28 -13.73
CA PHE A 373 -0.08 -12.91 -14.84
C PHE A 373 0.67 -13.08 -16.18
N PRO A 374 0.14 -13.84 -17.15
CA PRO A 374 0.88 -14.17 -18.35
C PRO A 374 1.26 -12.89 -19.10
N SER A 375 2.54 -12.75 -19.46
CA SER A 375 2.92 -11.80 -20.52
C SER A 375 2.39 -12.35 -21.83
N ALA A 376 1.82 -11.50 -22.67
CA ALA A 376 1.63 -11.84 -24.07
C ALA A 376 2.95 -12.42 -24.62
N THR A 377 2.92 -13.64 -25.14
CA THR A 377 4.01 -14.10 -26.00
C THR A 377 4.01 -13.15 -27.20
N PRO A 378 5.16 -12.54 -27.57
CA PRO A 378 5.24 -11.57 -28.66
C PRO A 378 4.77 -12.13 -30.00
#